data_AF-A0A9E2UVP6-F1
#
_entry.id   AF-A0A9E2UVP6-F1
#
_cell.length_a   1.000
_cell.length_b   1.000
_cell.length_c   1.000
_cell.angle_alpha   90.00
_cell.angle_beta   90.00
_cell.angle_gamma   90.00
#
_symmetry.space_group_name_H-M   'P 1'
#
loop_
_entity.id
_entity.type
_entity.pdbx_description
1 polymer ?
#
loop_
_entity_poly.entity_id
_entity_poly.type
_entity_poly.pdbx_seq_one_letter_code
_entity_poly.pdbx_strand_id
1 'polypeptide(L)'
;MNVKNINLTPAELQAILDHKHTMSVAHGVAVSLEEAIEHFIEHYELDWMREKQRRDLAEQRQEIEKQKYLRSEKEGHDIGKARAAEEWCDKYAPIWRAEHESLERNGFLKMSVVIQNEQGLHFEPASTLANLAQQYNCEVYMHRTGMEYSNFILQDKKYLNVKSVLCLLTVKAEKGELLEFIATGTQAKAALENIAVYIGQGTKPQEIEAIPGVEEAAMS
;
A
#
# COMPACT_ATOMS: atom_id res chain seq x y z
N MET A 1 7.20 -7.69 -21.04
CA MET A 1 6.59 -6.42 -20.59
C MET A 1 7.59 -5.75 -19.65
N ASN A 2 7.74 -4.42 -19.63
CA ASN A 2 8.63 -3.78 -18.63
C ASN A 2 7.82 -3.57 -17.34
N VAL A 3 7.97 -4.50 -16.41
CA VAL A 3 7.22 -4.62 -15.15
C VAL A 3 7.34 -3.35 -14.29
N LYS A 4 8.44 -2.61 -14.44
CA LYS A 4 8.74 -1.38 -13.69
C LYS A 4 7.81 -0.20 -13.97
N ASN A 5 6.98 -0.28 -15.03
CA ASN A 5 6.08 0.80 -15.43
C ASN A 5 4.61 0.55 -15.07
N ILE A 6 4.31 -0.54 -14.36
CA ILE A 6 2.94 -0.88 -13.99
C ILE A 6 2.61 -0.13 -12.70
N ASN A 7 1.53 0.66 -12.77
CA ASN A 7 0.99 1.39 -11.62
C ASN A 7 0.01 0.49 -10.90
N LEU A 8 0.45 -0.04 -9.75
CA LEU A 8 -0.32 -0.95 -8.93
C LEU A 8 -1.26 -0.17 -8.00
N THR A 9 -2.35 -0.83 -7.64
CA THR A 9 -3.18 -0.53 -6.47
C THR A 9 -2.65 -1.24 -5.23
N PRO A 10 -2.97 -0.76 -4.00
CA PRO A 10 -2.60 -1.48 -2.78
C PRO A 10 -3.15 -2.91 -2.71
N ALA A 11 -4.34 -3.17 -3.24
CA ALA A 11 -4.90 -4.51 -3.30
C ALA A 11 -4.11 -5.45 -4.22
N GLU A 12 -3.69 -4.97 -5.40
CA GLU A 12 -2.83 -5.73 -6.31
C GLU A 12 -1.46 -5.99 -5.68
N LEU A 13 -0.85 -4.97 -5.05
CA LEU A 13 0.42 -5.15 -4.37
C LEU A 13 0.32 -6.21 -3.28
N GLN A 14 -0.72 -6.17 -2.44
CA GLN A 14 -0.91 -7.18 -1.40
C GLN A 14 -1.07 -8.60 -2.01
N ALA A 15 -1.86 -8.74 -3.08
CA ALA A 15 -2.02 -10.02 -3.75
C ALA A 15 -0.71 -10.55 -4.36
N ILE A 16 0.11 -9.67 -4.91
CA ILE A 16 1.45 -10.01 -5.42
C ILE A 16 2.37 -10.46 -4.27
N LEU A 17 2.30 -9.83 -3.10
CA LEU A 17 3.09 -10.24 -1.93
C LEU A 17 2.66 -11.60 -1.38
N ASP A 18 1.36 -11.87 -1.34
CA ASP A 18 0.83 -13.19 -0.95
C ASP A 18 1.26 -14.27 -1.96
N HIS A 19 1.24 -13.93 -3.25
CA HIS A 19 1.73 -14.80 -4.32
C HIS A 19 3.24 -15.04 -4.21
N LYS A 20 4.04 -14.00 -4.01
CA LYS A 20 5.48 -14.08 -3.74
C LYS A 20 5.78 -15.01 -2.58
N HIS A 21 5.03 -14.91 -1.48
CA HIS A 21 5.20 -15.79 -0.32
C HIS A 21 4.91 -17.24 -0.69
N THR A 22 3.80 -17.50 -1.38
CA THR A 22 3.41 -18.84 -1.85
C THR A 22 4.47 -19.45 -2.77
N MET A 23 4.99 -18.68 -3.73
CA MET A 23 6.07 -19.10 -4.62
C MET A 23 7.35 -19.41 -3.84
N SER A 24 7.71 -18.57 -2.87
CA SER A 24 8.91 -18.77 -2.05
C SER A 24 8.83 -20.07 -1.25
N VAL A 25 7.66 -20.37 -0.69
CA VAL A 25 7.41 -21.64 0.00
C VAL A 25 7.50 -22.83 -0.96
N ALA A 26 6.91 -22.72 -2.15
CA ALA A 26 6.91 -23.80 -3.15
C ALA A 26 8.31 -24.11 -3.72
N HIS A 27 9.13 -23.08 -3.95
CA HIS A 27 10.50 -23.23 -4.45
C HIS A 27 11.53 -23.53 -3.36
N GLY A 28 11.18 -23.30 -2.08
CA GLY A 28 12.10 -23.46 -0.96
C GLY A 28 13.21 -22.40 -0.90
N VAL A 29 13.11 -21.35 -1.73
CA VAL A 29 14.04 -20.21 -1.79
C VAL A 29 13.26 -18.91 -1.88
N ALA A 30 13.84 -17.82 -1.36
CA ALA A 30 13.19 -16.51 -1.40
C ALA A 30 13.08 -15.99 -2.85
N VAL A 31 11.86 -15.74 -3.29
CA VAL A 31 11.54 -15.19 -4.60
C VAL A 31 11.61 -13.65 -4.55
N SER A 32 12.18 -13.04 -5.59
CA SER A 32 12.25 -11.58 -5.70
C SER A 32 10.86 -10.98 -5.95
N LEU A 33 10.67 -9.69 -5.63
CA LEU A 33 9.38 -9.05 -5.90
C LEU A 33 9.11 -8.95 -7.40
N GLU A 34 10.13 -8.63 -8.19
CA GLU A 34 10.03 -8.50 -9.65
C GLU A 34 9.60 -9.81 -10.31
N GLU A 35 10.22 -10.92 -9.91
CA GLU A 35 9.85 -12.25 -10.39
C GLU A 35 8.41 -12.62 -10.01
N ALA A 36 8.00 -12.28 -8.78
CA ALA A 36 6.63 -12.49 -8.35
C ALA A 36 5.63 -11.65 -9.14
N ILE A 37 5.95 -10.38 -9.46
CA ILE A 37 5.11 -9.52 -10.29
C ILE A 37 5.00 -10.10 -11.70
N GLU A 38 6.13 -10.49 -12.32
CA GLU A 38 6.15 -11.10 -13.66
C GLU A 38 5.25 -12.34 -13.71
N HIS A 39 5.47 -13.27 -12.78
CA HIS A 39 4.71 -14.51 -12.73
C HIS A 39 3.22 -14.26 -12.42
N PHE A 40 2.90 -13.31 -11.55
CA PHE A 40 1.53 -12.95 -11.21
C PHE A 40 0.79 -12.41 -12.43
N ILE A 41 1.39 -11.48 -13.17
CA ILE A 41 0.81 -10.90 -14.39
C ILE A 41 0.59 -11.95 -15.46
N GLU A 42 1.59 -12.80 -15.69
CA GLU A 42 1.52 -13.78 -16.77
C GLU A 42 0.49 -14.89 -16.51
N HIS A 43 0.25 -15.26 -15.25
CA HIS A 43 -0.51 -16.47 -14.93
C HIS A 43 -1.74 -16.28 -14.04
N TYR A 44 -1.82 -15.19 -13.27
CA TYR A 44 -2.83 -15.04 -12.20
C TYR A 44 -3.65 -13.74 -12.26
N GLU A 45 -3.11 -12.67 -12.87
CA GLU A 45 -3.73 -11.33 -12.82
C GLU A 45 -5.18 -11.34 -13.33
N LEU A 46 -5.44 -11.94 -14.50
CA LEU A 46 -6.79 -11.94 -15.08
C LEU A 46 -7.82 -12.64 -14.19
N ASP A 47 -7.48 -13.78 -13.61
CA ASP A 47 -8.41 -14.54 -12.79
C ASP A 47 -8.57 -13.89 -11.41
N TRP A 48 -7.50 -13.37 -10.83
CA TRP A 48 -7.57 -12.58 -9.61
C TRP A 48 -8.42 -11.33 -9.78
N MET A 49 -8.27 -10.59 -10.88
CA MET A 49 -9.05 -9.39 -11.19
C MET A 49 -10.54 -9.70 -11.35
N ARG A 50 -10.88 -10.78 -12.05
CA ARG A 50 -12.28 -11.24 -12.17
C ARG A 50 -12.88 -11.58 -10.82
N GLU A 51 -12.13 -12.31 -10.00
CA GLU A 51 -12.59 -12.71 -8.67
C GLU A 51 -12.73 -11.51 -7.73
N LYS A 52 -11.78 -10.57 -7.75
CA LYS A 52 -11.88 -9.29 -7.03
C LYS A 52 -13.11 -8.52 -7.48
N GLN A 53 -13.32 -8.32 -8.78
CA GLN A 53 -14.49 -7.62 -9.30
C GLN A 53 -15.79 -8.30 -8.86
N ARG A 54 -15.83 -9.64 -8.84
CA ARG A 54 -17.00 -10.40 -8.38
C ARG A 54 -17.29 -10.13 -6.89
N ARG A 55 -16.26 -10.13 -6.04
CA ARG A 55 -16.36 -9.82 -4.60
C ARG A 55 -16.80 -8.37 -4.38
N ASP A 56 -16.12 -7.42 -5.01
CA ASP A 56 -16.41 -5.99 -4.91
C ASP A 56 -17.85 -5.68 -5.33
N LEU A 57 -18.34 -6.26 -6.43
CA LEU A 57 -19.73 -6.09 -6.86
C LEU A 57 -20.74 -6.73 -5.89
N ALA A 58 -20.38 -7.84 -5.24
CA ALA A 58 -21.25 -8.45 -4.24
C ALA A 58 -21.35 -7.57 -2.99
N GLU A 59 -20.24 -7.03 -2.51
CA GLU A 59 -20.20 -6.12 -1.36
C GLU A 59 -20.93 -4.80 -1.65
N GLN A 60 -20.66 -4.16 -2.80
CA GLN A 60 -21.38 -2.94 -3.19
C GLN A 60 -22.90 -3.16 -3.31
N ARG A 61 -23.35 -4.33 -3.78
CA ARG A 61 -24.79 -4.65 -3.79
C ARG A 61 -25.39 -4.74 -2.39
N GLN A 62 -24.64 -5.28 -1.42
CA GLN A 62 -25.09 -5.33 -0.03
C GLN A 62 -25.21 -3.92 0.56
N GLU A 63 -24.23 -3.05 0.29
CA GLU A 63 -24.27 -1.65 0.74
C GLU A 63 -25.41 -0.85 0.09
N ILE A 64 -25.66 -1.02 -1.22
CA ILE A 64 -26.81 -0.39 -1.89
C ILE A 64 -28.13 -0.82 -1.25
N GLU A 65 -28.31 -2.11 -0.97
CA GLU A 65 -29.54 -2.61 -0.35
C GLU A 65 -29.71 -2.07 1.08
N LYS A 66 -28.63 -1.95 1.85
CA LYS A 66 -28.63 -1.34 3.18
C LYS A 66 -29.01 0.15 3.12
N GLN A 67 -28.41 0.91 2.21
CA GLN A 67 -28.73 2.33 2.01
C GLN A 67 -30.18 2.52 1.56
N LYS A 68 -30.65 1.68 0.62
CA LYS A 68 -32.04 1.67 0.18
C LYS A 68 -33.00 1.48 1.35
N TYR A 69 -32.72 0.51 2.22
CA TYR A 69 -33.53 0.23 3.39
C TYR A 69 -33.61 1.46 4.32
N LEU A 70 -32.45 1.99 4.75
CA LEU A 70 -32.37 3.14 5.66
C LEU A 70 -33.09 4.37 5.11
N ARG A 71 -32.96 4.63 3.81
CA ARG A 71 -33.64 5.75 3.15
C ARG A 71 -35.13 5.53 3.00
N SER A 72 -35.57 4.30 2.72
CA SER A 72 -36.99 3.98 2.63
C SER A 72 -37.69 4.14 3.97
N GLU A 73 -37.02 3.79 5.08
CA GLU A 73 -37.52 4.06 6.43
C GLU A 73 -37.65 5.57 6.70
N LYS A 74 -36.64 6.36 6.31
CA LYS A 74 -36.64 7.82 6.51
C LYS A 74 -37.67 8.55 5.65
N GLU A 75 -37.87 8.14 4.40
CA GLU A 75 -38.83 8.74 3.47
C GLU A 75 -40.27 8.21 3.67
N GLY A 76 -40.44 7.14 4.47
CA GLY A 76 -41.75 6.53 4.74
C GLY A 76 -42.34 5.76 3.55
N HIS A 77 -41.57 5.53 2.50
CA HIS A 77 -41.94 4.73 1.33
C HIS A 77 -40.70 4.10 0.69
N ASP A 78 -40.88 3.02 -0.08
CA ASP A 78 -39.76 2.40 -0.82
C ASP A 78 -39.23 3.39 -1.88
N ILE A 79 -37.94 3.69 -1.81
CA ILE A 79 -37.27 4.58 -2.78
C ILE A 79 -36.90 3.86 -4.08
N GLY A 80 -36.96 2.52 -4.08
CA GLY A 80 -36.65 1.68 -5.23
C GLY A 80 -35.15 1.46 -5.46
N LYS A 81 -34.83 0.35 -6.13
CA LYS A 81 -33.44 -0.08 -6.39
C LYS A 81 -32.68 0.88 -7.31
N ALA A 82 -33.34 1.40 -8.34
CA ALA A 82 -32.69 2.27 -9.32
C ALA A 82 -32.18 3.58 -8.70
N ARG A 83 -33.02 4.24 -7.90
CA ARG A 83 -32.67 5.48 -7.20
C ARG A 83 -31.56 5.27 -6.16
N ALA A 84 -31.63 4.18 -5.41
CA ALA A 84 -30.59 3.83 -4.44
C ALA A 84 -29.24 3.53 -5.14
N ALA A 85 -29.26 2.86 -6.28
CA ALA A 85 -28.07 2.57 -7.07
C ALA A 85 -27.47 3.84 -7.70
N GLU A 86 -28.29 4.76 -8.21
CA GLU A 86 -27.85 6.06 -8.73
C GLU A 86 -27.16 6.88 -7.63
N GLU A 87 -27.80 7.02 -6.47
CA GLU A 87 -27.21 7.72 -5.34
C GLU A 87 -25.91 7.07 -4.84
N TRP A 88 -25.85 5.73 -4.85
CA TRP A 88 -24.62 5.00 -4.55
C TRP A 88 -23.50 5.36 -5.51
N CYS A 89 -23.75 5.30 -6.81
CA CYS A 89 -22.77 5.62 -7.84
C CYS A 89 -22.23 7.04 -7.69
N ASP A 90 -23.09 8.01 -7.37
CA ASP A 90 -22.72 9.42 -7.30
C ASP A 90 -21.96 9.78 -6.03
N LYS A 91 -22.38 9.25 -4.87
CA LYS A 91 -21.86 9.70 -3.56
C LYS A 91 -20.90 8.72 -2.92
N TYR A 92 -21.22 7.43 -2.96
CA TYR A 92 -20.59 6.44 -2.09
C TYR A 92 -19.58 5.57 -2.83
N ALA A 93 -19.82 5.22 -4.09
CA ALA A 93 -18.95 4.35 -4.87
C ALA A 93 -17.51 4.89 -5.02
N PRO A 94 -17.25 6.20 -5.22
CA PRO A 94 -15.89 6.73 -5.25
C PRO A 94 -15.17 6.59 -3.91
N ILE A 95 -15.87 6.86 -2.80
CA ILE A 95 -15.33 6.77 -1.44
C ILE A 95 -15.03 5.31 -1.09
N TRP A 96 -15.99 4.42 -1.38
CA TRP A 96 -15.85 2.99 -1.20
C TRP A 96 -14.64 2.44 -1.96
N ARG A 97 -14.46 2.85 -3.23
CA ARG A 97 -13.30 2.46 -4.03
C ARG A 97 -12.00 3.00 -3.44
N ALA A 98 -11.96 4.26 -3.01
CA ALA A 98 -10.77 4.85 -2.39
C ALA A 98 -10.39 4.14 -1.08
N GLU A 99 -11.37 3.76 -0.26
CA GLU A 99 -11.15 2.98 0.96
C GLU A 99 -10.64 1.57 0.65
N HIS A 100 -11.24 0.87 -0.33
CA HIS A 100 -10.84 -0.48 -0.73
C HIS A 100 -9.47 -0.53 -1.38
N GLU A 101 -9.06 0.54 -2.04
CA GLU A 101 -7.72 0.72 -2.60
C GLU A 101 -6.82 1.57 -1.71
N SER A 102 -7.12 1.64 -0.40
CA SER A 102 -6.25 2.30 0.58
C SER A 102 -5.13 1.37 1.04
N LEU A 103 -4.01 1.95 1.47
CA LEU A 103 -2.92 1.20 2.09
C LEU A 103 -3.38 0.47 3.36
N GLU A 104 -4.14 1.15 4.22
CA GLU A 104 -4.59 0.61 5.51
C GLU A 104 -5.46 -0.64 5.32
N ARG A 105 -6.49 -0.56 4.47
CA ARG A 105 -7.40 -1.69 4.22
C ARG A 105 -6.68 -2.90 3.63
N ASN A 106 -5.58 -2.67 2.91
CA ASN A 106 -4.75 -3.71 2.32
C ASN A 106 -3.55 -4.10 3.20
N GLY A 107 -3.54 -3.74 4.49
CA GLY A 107 -2.58 -4.23 5.47
C GLY A 107 -1.24 -3.51 5.50
N PHE A 108 -1.15 -2.33 4.87
CA PHE A 108 0.07 -1.52 4.89
C PHE A 108 -0.02 -0.42 5.94
N LEU A 109 1.09 -0.24 6.66
CA LEU A 109 1.35 0.95 7.47
C LEU A 109 2.16 1.95 6.65
N LYS A 110 1.95 3.24 6.89
CA LYS A 110 2.68 4.32 6.24
C LYS A 110 3.36 5.22 7.28
N MET A 111 4.53 5.74 6.92
CA MET A 111 5.26 6.72 7.74
C MET A 111 6.08 7.64 6.85
N SER A 112 6.25 8.90 7.27
CA SER A 112 7.15 9.85 6.61
C SER A 112 8.17 10.41 7.60
N VAL A 113 9.44 10.50 7.18
CA VAL A 113 10.53 11.00 8.01
C VAL A 113 11.51 11.83 7.21
N VAL A 114 12.00 12.91 7.81
CA VAL A 114 13.00 13.81 7.21
C VAL A 114 14.40 13.32 7.56
N ILE A 115 15.27 13.23 6.56
CA ILE A 115 16.68 12.83 6.75
C ILE A 115 17.41 13.89 7.55
N GLN A 116 17.99 13.53 8.71
CA GLN A 116 18.71 14.48 9.56
C GLN A 116 20.24 14.41 9.43
N ASN A 117 20.78 13.30 8.98
CA ASN A 117 22.22 13.11 8.90
C ASN A 117 22.82 13.86 7.69
N GLU A 118 24.03 14.41 7.85
CA GLU A 118 24.72 15.18 6.78
C GLU A 118 25.13 14.33 5.58
N GLN A 119 25.31 13.02 5.76
CA GLN A 119 25.70 12.09 4.71
C GLN A 119 24.52 11.66 3.84
N GLY A 120 23.30 12.14 4.11
CA GLY A 120 22.10 11.72 3.38
C GLY A 120 21.86 10.22 3.45
N LEU A 121 21.34 9.65 2.36
CA LEU A 121 21.18 8.21 2.16
C LEU A 121 22.19 7.70 1.12
N HIS A 122 23.48 7.88 1.43
CA HIS A 122 24.61 7.34 0.65
C HIS A 122 25.06 5.97 1.17
N PHE A 123 26.29 5.54 0.87
CA PHE A 123 26.76 4.17 1.06
C PHE A 123 26.58 3.59 2.47
N GLU A 124 27.17 4.21 3.48
CA GLU A 124 27.13 3.71 4.86
C GLU A 124 25.73 3.84 5.50
N PRO A 125 25.01 4.99 5.35
CA PRO A 125 23.64 5.08 5.82
C PRO A 125 22.67 4.10 5.14
N ALA A 126 22.79 3.90 3.83
CA ALA A 126 21.99 2.94 3.08
C ALA A 126 22.24 1.49 3.53
N SER A 127 23.51 1.13 3.75
CA SER A 127 23.88 -0.21 4.22
C SER A 127 23.31 -0.49 5.60
N THR A 128 23.41 0.47 6.51
CA THR A 128 22.86 0.37 7.86
C THR A 128 21.33 0.27 7.84
N LEU A 129 20.67 1.09 7.02
CA LEU A 129 19.22 1.05 6.85
C LEU A 129 18.72 -0.31 6.32
N ALA A 130 19.37 -0.86 5.29
CA ALA A 130 19.01 -2.16 4.76
C ALA A 130 19.22 -3.28 5.78
N ASN A 131 20.34 -3.26 6.51
CA ASN A 131 20.62 -4.23 7.56
C ASN A 131 19.61 -4.15 8.70
N LEU A 132 19.20 -2.93 9.08
CA LEU A 132 18.14 -2.72 10.05
C LEU A 132 16.81 -3.30 9.55
N ALA A 133 16.40 -2.99 8.33
CA ALA A 133 15.14 -3.48 7.76
C ALA A 133 15.11 -5.02 7.64
N GLN A 134 16.25 -5.66 7.34
CA GLN A 134 16.36 -7.12 7.22
C GLN A 134 16.11 -7.87 8.55
N GLN A 135 16.24 -7.21 9.71
CA GLN A 135 15.99 -7.84 11.01
C GLN A 135 14.51 -8.12 11.29
N TYR A 136 13.61 -7.55 10.48
CA TYR A 136 12.17 -7.64 10.70
C TYR A 136 11.48 -8.55 9.67
N ASN A 137 10.57 -9.39 10.17
CA ASN A 137 9.66 -10.22 9.38
C ASN A 137 8.49 -9.39 8.83
N CYS A 138 8.82 -8.53 7.87
CA CYS A 138 7.90 -7.70 7.12
C CYS A 138 8.53 -7.30 5.77
N GLU A 139 7.73 -6.77 4.86
CA GLU A 139 8.21 -6.08 3.67
C GLU A 139 8.26 -4.58 3.97
N VAL A 140 9.29 -3.88 3.47
CA VAL A 140 9.45 -2.43 3.67
C VAL A 140 9.86 -1.79 2.36
N TYR A 141 9.09 -0.79 1.93
CA TYR A 141 9.34 -0.03 0.72
C TYR A 141 9.47 1.46 1.02
N MET A 142 10.23 2.16 0.18
CA MET A 142 10.48 3.58 0.32
C MET A 142 10.26 4.33 -0.99
N HIS A 143 9.71 5.53 -0.86
CA HIS A 143 9.55 6.52 -1.89
C HIS A 143 10.33 7.79 -1.53
N ARG A 144 10.96 8.39 -2.55
CA ARG A 144 11.51 9.75 -2.50
C ARG A 144 11.15 10.47 -3.80
N THR A 145 10.71 11.72 -3.69
CA THR A 145 10.37 12.55 -4.85
C THR A 145 11.55 12.63 -5.82
N GLY A 146 11.31 12.37 -7.11
CA GLY A 146 12.34 12.46 -8.15
C GLY A 146 13.30 11.28 -8.25
N MET A 147 13.04 10.14 -7.57
CA MET A 147 13.83 8.92 -7.80
C MET A 147 13.63 8.36 -9.22
N GLU A 148 14.73 7.92 -9.85
CA GLU A 148 14.70 7.40 -11.22
C GLU A 148 14.33 5.91 -11.26
N TYR A 149 14.97 5.12 -10.41
CA TYR A 149 14.81 3.67 -10.32
C TYR A 149 13.73 3.30 -9.28
N SER A 150 12.97 2.25 -9.57
CA SER A 150 11.99 1.65 -8.65
C SER A 150 11.81 0.16 -8.93
N ASN A 151 11.34 -0.58 -7.93
CA ASN A 151 10.87 -1.97 -8.10
C ASN A 151 9.45 -1.98 -8.70
N PHE A 152 8.59 -1.05 -8.29
CA PHE A 152 7.22 -0.90 -8.78
C PHE A 152 6.72 0.55 -8.66
N ILE A 153 5.58 0.85 -9.27
CA ILE A 153 4.83 2.09 -9.08
C ILE A 153 3.55 1.73 -8.32
N LEU A 154 3.20 2.52 -7.31
CA LEU A 154 1.99 2.35 -6.50
C LEU A 154 1.35 3.72 -6.32
N GLN A 155 0.09 3.85 -6.74
CA GLN A 155 -0.64 5.13 -6.71
C GLN A 155 0.20 6.29 -7.28
N ASP A 156 0.76 6.08 -8.48
CA ASP A 156 1.62 7.02 -9.22
C ASP A 156 2.95 7.38 -8.54
N LYS A 157 3.30 6.73 -7.43
CA LYS A 157 4.58 6.89 -6.74
C LYS A 157 5.49 5.71 -6.98
N LYS A 158 6.76 6.02 -7.25
CA LYS A 158 7.83 5.03 -7.37
C LYS A 158 8.26 4.53 -6.00
N TYR A 159 8.32 3.22 -5.84
CA TYR A 159 8.78 2.58 -4.60
C TYR A 159 9.93 1.61 -4.85
N LEU A 160 10.82 1.51 -3.86
CA LEU A 160 11.87 0.50 -3.85
C LEU A 160 11.99 -0.25 -2.53
N ASN A 161 12.54 -1.45 -2.59
CA ASN A 161 12.73 -2.33 -1.45
C ASN A 161 13.89 -1.84 -0.57
N VAL A 162 13.56 -1.50 0.67
CA VAL A 162 14.52 -0.98 1.66
C VAL A 162 15.53 -2.04 2.09
N LYS A 163 15.19 -3.33 2.00
CA LYS A 163 16.11 -4.43 2.36
C LYS A 163 17.26 -4.61 1.38
N SER A 164 17.20 -3.97 0.20
CA SER A 164 18.26 -4.04 -0.80
C SER A 164 19.16 -2.81 -0.73
N VAL A 165 20.42 -3.02 -0.30
CA VAL A 165 21.46 -1.96 -0.31
C VAL A 165 21.60 -1.38 -1.72
N LEU A 166 21.62 -2.22 -2.76
CA LEU A 166 21.77 -1.78 -4.14
C LEU A 166 20.63 -0.85 -4.59
N CYS A 167 19.40 -1.12 -4.18
CA CYS A 167 18.27 -0.24 -4.46
C CYS A 167 18.43 1.10 -3.75
N LEU A 168 18.79 1.10 -2.46
CA LEU A 168 18.96 2.33 -1.67
C LEU A 168 20.05 3.24 -2.24
N LEU A 169 21.14 2.69 -2.79
CA LEU A 169 22.20 3.48 -3.43
C LEU A 169 21.73 4.30 -4.63
N THR A 170 20.61 3.93 -5.25
CA THR A 170 20.03 4.70 -6.38
C THR A 170 19.25 5.94 -5.94
N VAL A 171 18.88 6.03 -4.66
CA VAL A 171 17.96 7.08 -4.14
C VAL A 171 18.64 8.43 -4.12
N LYS A 172 19.93 8.47 -3.74
CA LYS A 172 20.75 9.68 -3.61
C LYS A 172 20.06 10.81 -2.81
N ALA A 173 19.33 10.45 -1.75
CA ALA A 173 18.63 11.43 -0.94
C ALA A 173 19.61 12.19 -0.02
N GLU A 174 19.33 13.46 0.22
CA GLU A 174 20.17 14.38 0.98
C GLU A 174 19.50 14.80 2.30
N LYS A 175 20.27 15.42 3.19
CA LYS A 175 19.73 15.96 4.45
C LYS A 175 18.60 16.95 4.17
N GLY A 176 17.54 16.87 4.98
CA GLY A 176 16.36 17.73 4.86
C GLY A 176 15.31 17.23 3.87
N GLU A 177 15.59 16.19 3.10
CA GLU A 177 14.60 15.57 2.23
C GLU A 177 13.63 14.66 3.00
N LEU A 178 12.39 14.60 2.52
CA LEU A 178 11.34 13.74 3.06
C LEU A 178 11.38 12.38 2.38
N LEU A 179 11.42 11.32 3.19
CA LEU A 179 11.26 9.94 2.75
C LEU A 179 9.90 9.42 3.22
N GLU A 180 9.18 8.78 2.31
CA GLU A 180 7.92 8.08 2.60
C GLU A 180 8.20 6.58 2.63
N PHE A 181 7.76 5.90 3.68
CA PHE A 181 7.90 4.47 3.87
C PHE A 181 6.53 3.81 3.95
N ILE A 182 6.41 2.63 3.35
CA ILE A 182 5.29 1.72 3.57
C ILE A 182 5.81 0.36 4.01
N ALA A 183 5.08 -0.32 4.89
CA ALA A 183 5.44 -1.65 5.35
C ALA A 183 4.22 -2.53 5.61
N THR A 184 4.34 -3.83 5.35
CA THR A 184 3.30 -4.84 5.62
C THR A 184 3.92 -6.09 6.24
N GLY A 185 3.17 -6.78 7.09
CA GLY A 185 3.59 -7.97 7.80
C GLY A 185 3.71 -7.80 9.32
N THR A 186 3.98 -8.91 10.01
CA THR A 186 3.85 -9.03 11.48
C THR A 186 4.68 -8.03 12.29
N GLN A 187 5.84 -7.60 11.76
CA GLN A 187 6.73 -6.66 12.43
C GLN A 187 6.83 -5.30 11.74
N ALA A 188 5.88 -4.97 10.85
CA ALA A 188 5.89 -3.74 10.05
C ALA A 188 5.98 -2.48 10.94
N LYS A 189 5.18 -2.39 12.00
CA LYS A 189 5.18 -1.24 12.91
C LYS A 189 6.54 -1.04 13.57
N ALA A 190 7.08 -2.09 14.18
CA ALA A 190 8.38 -2.04 14.85
C ALA A 190 9.52 -1.69 13.87
N ALA A 191 9.45 -2.21 12.63
CA ALA A 191 10.40 -1.86 11.58
C ALA A 191 10.35 -0.36 11.25
N LEU A 192 9.16 0.20 11.01
CA LEU A 192 8.99 1.62 10.71
C LEU A 192 9.45 2.52 11.86
N GLU A 193 9.12 2.17 13.12
CA GLU A 193 9.56 2.93 14.30
C GLU A 193 11.09 3.01 14.39
N ASN A 194 11.79 1.88 14.22
CA ASN A 194 13.25 1.85 14.31
C ASN A 194 13.92 2.53 13.10
N ILE A 195 13.34 2.40 11.91
CA ILE A 195 13.78 3.13 10.72
C ILE A 195 13.64 4.64 10.94
N ALA A 196 12.52 5.09 11.49
CA ALA A 196 12.29 6.51 11.79
C ALA A 196 13.32 7.05 12.80
N VAL A 197 13.61 6.30 13.87
CA VAL A 197 14.64 6.68 14.85
C VAL A 197 16.00 6.83 14.19
N TYR A 198 16.36 5.89 13.32
CA TYR A 198 17.64 5.90 12.60
C TYR A 198 17.76 7.09 11.63
N ILE A 199 16.78 7.26 10.72
CA ILE A 199 16.80 8.30 9.68
C ILE A 199 16.60 9.70 10.28
N GLY A 200 15.66 9.79 11.21
CA GLY A 200 15.32 11.02 11.92
C GLY A 200 16.32 11.37 13.02
N GLN A 201 17.31 10.53 13.33
CA GLN A 201 18.26 10.74 14.44
C GLN A 201 17.58 11.14 15.77
N GLY A 202 16.44 10.52 16.07
CA GLY A 202 15.63 10.82 17.27
C GLY A 202 14.58 11.92 17.12
N THR A 203 14.47 12.56 15.94
CA THR A 203 13.31 13.41 15.62
C THR A 203 12.06 12.54 15.49
N LYS A 204 10.94 12.98 16.06
CA LYS A 204 9.68 12.23 15.92
C LYS A 204 9.30 12.18 14.42
N PRO A 205 9.00 11.00 13.86
CA PRO A 205 8.44 10.92 12.51
C PRO A 205 7.09 11.66 12.47
N GLN A 206 6.62 12.00 11.27
CA GLN A 206 5.18 12.23 11.10
C GLN A 206 4.48 10.95 11.54
N GLU A 207 3.34 11.05 12.23
CA GLU A 207 2.69 9.92 12.90
C GLU A 207 2.69 8.68 12.00
N ILE A 208 2.95 7.51 12.59
CA ILE A 208 2.79 6.24 11.87
C ILE A 208 1.28 6.07 11.69
N GLU A 209 0.82 6.58 10.57
CA GLU A 209 -0.55 6.48 10.15
C GLU A 209 -0.79 5.01 9.76
N ALA A 210 -1.48 4.29 10.64
CA ALA A 210 -2.59 3.48 10.14
C ALA A 210 -3.55 4.53 9.57
N ILE A 211 -3.50 4.74 8.26
CA ILE A 211 -4.23 5.85 7.62
C ILE A 211 -5.71 5.58 7.88
N PRO A 212 -6.39 6.32 8.76
CA PRO A 212 -7.69 5.90 9.25
C PRO A 212 -8.71 5.80 8.11
N GLY A 213 -9.30 4.63 7.96
CA GLY A 213 -10.58 4.44 7.30
C GLY A 213 -11.67 5.21 8.04
N VAL A 214 -11.87 6.47 7.63
CA VAL A 214 -13.06 7.30 7.83
C VAL A 214 -13.72 7.16 9.22
N GLU A 215 -13.25 7.93 10.20
CA GLU A 215 -14.16 8.38 11.27
C GLU A 215 -15.01 9.55 10.75
N GLU A 216 -16.33 9.39 10.88
CA GLU A 216 -17.40 10.39 10.71
C GLU A 216 -17.78 10.85 9.28
N ALA A 217 -18.47 9.97 8.56
CA ALA A 217 -19.61 10.40 7.71
C ALA A 217 -20.90 9.61 8.03
N ALA A 218 -20.98 9.06 9.24
CA ALA A 218 -22.15 8.35 9.75
C ALA A 218 -22.59 8.90 11.12
N MET A 219 -22.67 10.23 11.29
CA MET A 219 -23.56 10.88 12.27
C MET A 219 -23.80 12.35 11.88
N SER A 220 -24.79 12.60 11.01
CA SER A 220 -25.69 13.78 10.98
C SER A 220 -26.79 13.60 9.94
#